data_AF-A0A8S9WJF7-F1
#
_entry.id   AF-A0A8S9WJF7-F1
#
_cell.length_a   1.000
_cell.length_b   1.000
_cell.length_c   1.000
_cell.angle_alpha   90.00
_cell.angle_beta   90.00
_cell.angle_gamma   90.00
#
_symmetry.space_group_name_H-M   'P 1'
#
loop_
_entity.id
_entity.type
_entity.pdbx_description
1 polymer ?
#
loop_
_entity_poly.entity_id
_entity_poly.type
_entity_poly.pdbx_seq_one_letter_code
_entity_poly.pdbx_strand_id
1 'polypeptide(L)'
;MKLYPLDPSNRLATNIAGNSKRIKMNVLIEYVKPRDLDTLVVIGDGTPDDIVFSIIAFHSEADKIVGIFKPKIRGFGVIDLIPTYLKENIHKILVLLDQDDYTLSTFHEKLQKSLQKVATSELKIIDEDCGKRLRVYNGKYGGKEFELILVINGLDEIPTDQHTIEDHLLKAAKMLSIDVDNFENSKKAWQSITPERQLKIFKDLKTKRKLVGTIFPQQVKGCEYIKAKSVY
;
A
#
# COMPACT_ATOMS: atom_id res chain seq x y z
N MET A 1 -9.52 6.69 8.36
CA MET A 1 -9.51 5.21 8.35
C MET A 1 -8.66 4.78 9.53
N LYS A 2 -9.09 3.72 10.23
CA LYS A 2 -8.30 3.11 11.31
C LYS A 2 -7.68 1.81 10.83
N LEU A 3 -6.49 1.51 11.32
CA LEU A 3 -5.69 0.34 10.96
C LEU A 3 -5.66 -0.61 12.15
N TYR A 4 -6.09 -1.84 11.93
CA TYR A 4 -6.00 -2.93 12.89
C TYR A 4 -4.90 -3.91 12.45
N PRO A 5 -3.72 -3.93 13.10
CA PRO A 5 -2.66 -4.87 12.77
C PRO A 5 -3.12 -6.31 13.09
N LEU A 6 -3.10 -7.20 12.09
CA LEU A 6 -3.46 -8.61 12.32
C LEU A 6 -2.46 -9.34 13.22
N ASP A 7 -1.22 -8.84 13.27
CA ASP A 7 -0.18 -9.26 14.21
C ASP A 7 0.41 -8.02 14.90
N PRO A 8 -0.08 -7.65 16.10
CA PRO A 8 0.39 -6.48 16.83
C PRO A 8 1.87 -6.55 17.26
N SER A 9 2.45 -7.76 17.29
CA SER A 9 3.87 -7.96 17.64
C SER A 9 4.82 -7.82 16.44
N ASN A 10 4.28 -7.77 15.22
CA ASN A 10 5.06 -7.64 14.01
C ASN A 10 5.76 -6.28 13.92
N ARG A 11 6.89 -6.26 13.22
CA ARG A 11 7.64 -5.05 12.86
C ARG A 11 6.76 -3.99 12.20
N LEU A 12 5.79 -4.38 11.36
CA LEU A 12 4.81 -3.45 10.77
C LEU A 12 4.07 -2.64 11.85
N ALA A 13 3.47 -3.32 12.83
CA ALA A 13 2.70 -2.68 13.90
C ALA A 13 3.60 -1.78 14.75
N THR A 14 4.81 -2.26 15.08
CA THR A 14 5.82 -1.51 15.83
C THR A 14 6.27 -0.24 15.08
N ASN A 15 6.52 -0.36 13.77
CA ASN A 15 6.90 0.76 12.92
C ASN A 15 5.80 1.81 12.85
N ILE A 16 4.54 1.38 12.62
CA ILE A 16 3.40 2.30 12.56
C ILE A 16 3.19 2.97 13.92
N ALA A 17 3.22 2.23 15.03
CA ALA A 17 3.04 2.79 16.37
C ALA A 17 4.13 3.80 16.74
N GLY A 18 5.40 3.44 16.50
CA GLY A 18 6.55 4.31 16.77
C GLY A 18 6.50 5.61 15.95
N ASN A 19 6.21 5.51 14.66
CA ASN A 19 6.10 6.70 13.81
C ASN A 19 4.85 7.52 14.15
N SER A 20 3.69 6.86 14.34
CA SER A 20 2.44 7.51 14.78
C SER A 20 2.65 8.34 16.04
N LYS A 21 3.43 7.86 17.02
CA LYS A 21 3.81 8.65 18.20
C LYS A 21 4.69 9.84 17.85
N ARG A 22 5.73 9.66 17.02
CA ARG A 22 6.68 10.72 16.62
C ARG A 22 6.03 11.84 15.80
N ILE A 23 5.07 11.51 14.94
CA ILE A 23 4.37 12.47 14.07
C ILE A 23 2.93 12.78 14.50
N LYS A 24 2.53 12.28 15.68
CA LYS A 24 1.23 12.52 16.33
C LYS A 24 0.04 12.15 15.42
N MET A 25 0.06 10.95 14.87
CA MET A 25 -1.06 10.37 14.14
C MET A 25 -1.76 9.33 15.03
N ASN A 26 -3.09 9.37 15.09
CA ASN A 26 -3.86 8.34 15.75
C ASN A 26 -4.55 7.50 14.68
N VAL A 27 -3.86 6.49 14.15
CA VAL A 27 -4.40 5.60 13.10
C VAL A 27 -4.61 4.16 13.55
N LEU A 28 -3.90 3.70 14.57
CA LEU A 28 -4.04 2.33 15.06
C LEU A 28 -5.28 2.17 15.94
N ILE A 29 -5.87 0.98 15.90
CA ILE A 29 -6.88 0.52 16.85
C ILE A 29 -6.42 -0.80 17.47
N GLU A 30 -6.68 -0.98 18.77
CA GLU A 30 -6.17 -2.11 19.55
C GLU A 30 -7.05 -3.35 19.44
N TYR A 31 -8.35 -3.17 19.19
CA TYR A 31 -9.31 -4.27 19.19
C TYR A 31 -10.39 -4.08 18.13
N VAL A 32 -10.65 -5.15 17.38
CA VAL A 32 -11.76 -5.29 16.44
C VAL A 32 -12.23 -6.74 16.51
N LYS A 33 -13.54 -6.99 16.45
CA LYS A 33 -14.02 -8.36 16.32
C LYS A 33 -13.69 -8.85 14.91
N PRO A 34 -13.11 -10.06 14.72
CA PRO A 34 -12.74 -10.54 13.39
C PRO A 34 -13.85 -10.46 12.34
N ARG A 35 -15.11 -10.71 12.75
CA ARG A 35 -16.29 -10.60 11.88
C ARG A 35 -16.57 -9.17 11.38
N ASP A 36 -16.10 -8.15 12.08
CA ASP A 36 -16.31 -6.74 11.72
C ASP A 36 -15.22 -6.25 10.72
N LEU A 37 -14.23 -7.10 10.41
CA LEU A 37 -13.22 -6.83 9.39
C LEU A 37 -13.63 -7.46 8.06
N ASP A 38 -13.96 -6.60 7.10
CA ASP A 38 -14.33 -6.98 5.74
C ASP A 38 -13.21 -6.72 4.71
N THR A 39 -12.21 -5.94 5.12
CA THR A 39 -11.15 -5.41 4.27
C THR A 39 -9.78 -5.61 4.89
N LEU A 40 -8.83 -6.05 4.08
CA LEU A 40 -7.44 -6.24 4.45
C LEU A 40 -6.51 -5.42 3.56
N VAL A 41 -5.53 -4.77 4.15
CA VAL A 41 -4.39 -4.17 3.46
C VAL A 41 -3.17 -5.06 3.69
N VAL A 42 -2.52 -5.45 2.59
CA VAL A 42 -1.31 -6.26 2.62
C VAL A 42 -0.15 -5.44 2.03
N ILE A 43 0.87 -5.19 2.84
CA ILE A 43 2.11 -4.53 2.41
C ILE A 43 3.10 -5.60 2.01
N GLY A 44 3.49 -5.65 0.74
CA GLY A 44 4.42 -6.66 0.24
C GLY A 44 5.89 -6.33 0.42
N ASP A 45 6.25 -5.05 0.63
CA ASP A 45 7.63 -4.58 0.47
C ASP A 45 8.19 -3.80 1.68
N GLY A 46 8.85 -2.67 1.46
CA GLY A 46 9.77 -2.02 2.40
C GLY A 46 9.13 -1.46 3.67
N THR A 47 9.96 -1.11 4.66
CA THR A 47 9.50 -0.37 5.85
C THR A 47 8.91 1.01 5.52
N PRO A 48 9.37 1.74 4.49
CA PRO A 48 8.77 3.03 4.15
C PRO A 48 7.28 2.95 3.78
N ASP A 49 6.83 1.84 3.18
CA ASP A 49 5.41 1.57 2.92
C ASP A 49 4.56 1.62 4.20
N ASP A 50 5.06 1.05 5.29
CA ASP A 50 4.37 1.02 6.59
C ASP A 50 3.99 2.45 7.03
N ILE A 51 4.96 3.37 6.91
CA ILE A 51 4.82 4.77 7.33
C ILE A 51 3.96 5.54 6.33
N VAL A 52 4.24 5.42 5.04
CA VAL A 52 3.48 6.11 3.99
C VAL A 52 2.01 5.73 4.04
N PHE A 53 1.71 4.42 4.11
CA PHE A 53 0.33 3.97 4.18
C PHE A 53 -0.37 4.45 5.46
N SER A 54 0.34 4.53 6.58
CA SER A 54 -0.21 5.10 7.82
C SER A 54 -0.58 6.59 7.69
N ILE A 55 0.22 7.38 6.96
CA ILE A 55 -0.08 8.79 6.65
C ILE A 55 -1.29 8.91 5.72
N ILE A 56 -1.38 8.04 4.70
CA ILE A 56 -2.52 8.02 3.80
C ILE A 56 -3.79 7.63 4.55
N ALA A 57 -3.73 6.60 5.40
CA ALA A 57 -4.84 6.16 6.24
C ALA A 57 -5.31 7.26 7.21
N PHE A 58 -4.37 8.06 7.75
CA PHE A 58 -4.65 9.23 8.58
C PHE A 58 -5.47 10.29 7.84
N HIS A 59 -5.09 10.60 6.59
CA HIS A 59 -5.79 11.57 5.74
C HIS A 59 -7.06 11.04 5.07
N SER A 60 -7.20 9.72 5.06
CA SER A 60 -8.33 9.00 4.52
C SER A 60 -9.51 9.18 5.48
N GLU A 61 -10.21 10.30 5.42
CA GLU A 61 -11.43 10.58 6.21
C GLU A 61 -12.48 9.48 5.95
N ALA A 62 -12.56 8.53 6.87
CA ALA A 62 -13.46 7.39 6.86
C ALA A 62 -13.41 6.73 8.23
N ASP A 63 -14.58 6.38 8.76
CA ASP A 63 -14.72 5.61 10.01
C ASP A 63 -14.47 4.11 9.79
N LYS A 64 -14.14 3.72 8.55
CA LYS A 64 -13.80 2.34 8.20
C LYS A 64 -12.54 1.90 8.96
N ILE A 65 -12.63 0.72 9.55
CA ILE A 65 -11.52 -0.01 10.14
C ILE A 65 -11.07 -1.05 9.11
N VAL A 66 -9.77 -1.11 8.83
CA VAL A 66 -9.20 -2.11 7.93
C VAL A 66 -8.15 -2.93 8.66
N GLY A 67 -8.13 -4.23 8.37
CA GLY A 67 -7.00 -5.07 8.77
C GLY A 67 -5.75 -4.60 8.02
N ILE A 68 -4.59 -4.64 8.66
CA ILE A 68 -3.32 -4.42 7.98
C ILE A 68 -2.33 -5.52 8.36
N PHE A 69 -1.62 -6.03 7.37
CA PHE A 69 -0.67 -7.11 7.53
C PHE A 69 0.53 -6.98 6.60
N LYS A 70 1.67 -7.49 7.06
CA LYS A 70 2.91 -7.56 6.30
C LYS A 70 3.47 -8.98 6.43
N PRO A 71 3.30 -9.83 5.41
CA PRO A 71 3.84 -11.18 5.44
C PRO A 71 5.38 -11.17 5.43
N LYS A 72 5.97 -12.31 5.83
CA LYS A 72 7.42 -12.53 5.71
C LYS A 72 7.87 -12.71 4.26
N ILE A 73 6.97 -13.22 3.42
CA ILE A 73 7.15 -13.36 1.97
C ILE A 73 6.96 -11.98 1.32
N ARG A 74 7.77 -11.65 0.31
CA ARG A 74 7.75 -10.35 -0.38
C ARG A 74 7.31 -10.47 -1.84
N GLY A 75 6.99 -9.34 -2.46
CA GLY A 75 6.62 -9.26 -3.87
C GLY A 75 5.44 -10.16 -4.24
N PHE A 76 5.50 -10.80 -5.41
CA PHE A 76 4.41 -11.65 -5.92
C PHE A 76 4.03 -12.84 -5.02
N GLY A 77 4.92 -13.31 -4.15
CA GLY A 77 4.58 -14.41 -3.23
C GLY A 77 3.52 -14.02 -2.18
N VAL A 78 3.26 -12.73 -2.00
CA VAL A 78 2.15 -12.21 -1.19
C VAL A 78 0.79 -12.67 -1.75
N ILE A 79 0.69 -12.83 -3.06
CA ILE A 79 -0.54 -13.21 -3.76
C ILE A 79 -0.99 -14.62 -3.40
N ASP A 80 -0.02 -15.53 -3.21
CA ASP A 80 -0.29 -16.92 -2.82
C ASP A 80 -0.95 -17.02 -1.43
N LEU A 81 -0.90 -15.95 -0.63
CA LEU A 81 -1.53 -15.88 0.69
C LEU A 81 -2.98 -15.41 0.65
N ILE A 82 -3.49 -14.87 -0.47
CA ILE A 82 -4.88 -14.41 -0.60
C ILE A 82 -5.91 -15.45 -0.12
N PRO A 83 -5.81 -16.75 -0.50
CA PRO A 83 -6.70 -17.80 0.02
C PRO A 83 -6.82 -17.85 1.54
N THR A 84 -5.72 -17.56 2.25
CA THR A 84 -5.69 -17.61 3.72
C THR A 84 -6.50 -16.48 4.33
N TYR A 85 -6.52 -15.31 3.69
CA TYR A 85 -7.24 -14.14 4.16
C TYR A 85 -8.74 -14.22 3.85
N LEU A 86 -9.14 -14.85 2.73
CA LEU A 86 -10.54 -15.02 2.32
C LEU A 86 -11.33 -16.05 3.16
N LYS A 87 -10.68 -16.77 4.08
CA LYS A 87 -11.35 -17.72 4.98
C LYS A 87 -12.32 -17.03 5.94
N GLU A 88 -12.01 -15.80 6.35
CA GLU A 88 -12.80 -14.99 7.28
C GLU A 88 -13.91 -14.19 6.56
N ASN A 89 -14.34 -13.06 7.12
CA ASN A 89 -15.28 -12.10 6.49
C ASN A 89 -14.62 -11.16 5.46
N ILE A 90 -13.30 -11.31 5.24
CA ILE A 90 -12.55 -10.51 4.29
C ILE A 90 -12.97 -10.87 2.87
N HIS A 91 -13.45 -9.87 2.14
CA HIS A 91 -13.79 -9.99 0.72
C HIS A 91 -13.18 -8.85 -0.10
N LYS A 92 -12.54 -7.88 0.53
CA LYS A 92 -11.81 -6.80 -0.15
C LYS A 92 -10.36 -6.79 0.32
N ILE A 93 -9.42 -6.89 -0.59
CA ILE A 93 -7.99 -6.94 -0.26
C ILE A 93 -7.27 -5.87 -1.09
N LEU A 94 -6.58 -4.95 -0.43
CA LEU A 94 -5.65 -4.03 -1.09
C LEU A 94 -4.22 -4.56 -0.90
N VAL A 95 -3.47 -4.71 -1.98
CA VAL A 95 -2.07 -5.15 -1.94
C VAL A 95 -1.19 -4.04 -2.50
N LEU A 96 -0.19 -3.63 -1.71
CA LEU A 96 0.84 -2.68 -2.13
C LEU A 96 2.11 -3.45 -2.47
N LEU A 97 2.59 -3.30 -3.71
CA LEU A 97 3.81 -3.93 -4.20
C LEU A 97 4.74 -2.91 -4.87
N ASP A 98 6.04 -3.02 -4.68
CA ASP A 98 7.04 -2.33 -5.50
C ASP A 98 7.02 -2.87 -6.94
N GLN A 99 7.16 -1.99 -7.95
CA GLN A 99 7.37 -2.44 -9.32
C GLN A 99 8.75 -3.10 -9.46
N ASP A 100 9.73 -2.67 -8.66
CA ASP A 100 11.14 -3.05 -8.76
C ASP A 100 11.68 -2.83 -10.19
N ASP A 101 12.40 -3.80 -10.74
CA ASP A 101 13.04 -3.77 -12.06
C ASP A 101 12.12 -4.26 -13.19
N TYR A 102 10.87 -4.59 -12.89
CA TYR A 102 9.90 -5.02 -13.91
C TYR A 102 9.42 -3.85 -14.74
N THR A 103 9.06 -4.11 -16.00
CA THR A 103 8.15 -3.21 -16.71
C THR A 103 6.73 -3.44 -16.20
N LEU A 104 5.84 -2.46 -16.33
CA LEU A 104 4.45 -2.65 -15.93
C LEU A 104 3.79 -3.84 -16.64
N SER A 105 4.12 -4.07 -17.93
CA SER A 105 3.58 -5.23 -18.66
C SER A 105 4.03 -6.55 -18.04
N THR A 106 5.33 -6.72 -17.80
CA THR A 106 5.85 -7.97 -17.22
C THR A 106 5.42 -8.15 -15.77
N PHE A 107 5.29 -7.07 -15.02
CA PHE A 107 4.71 -7.07 -13.68
C PHE A 107 3.28 -7.65 -13.69
N HIS A 108 2.44 -7.10 -14.57
CA HIS A 108 1.04 -7.52 -14.70
C HIS A 108 0.89 -8.97 -15.19
N GLU A 109 1.72 -9.40 -16.13
CA GLU A 109 1.72 -10.80 -16.59
C GLU A 109 2.11 -11.78 -15.46
N LYS A 110 3.13 -11.43 -14.67
CA LYS A 110 3.52 -12.24 -13.50
C LYS A 110 2.42 -12.28 -12.46
N LEU A 111 1.84 -11.14 -12.14
CA LEU A 111 0.73 -11.04 -11.20
C LEU A 111 -0.47 -11.90 -11.66
N GLN A 112 -0.87 -11.76 -12.93
CA GLN A 112 -1.98 -12.52 -13.51
C GLN A 112 -1.74 -14.04 -13.37
N LYS A 113 -0.53 -14.51 -13.65
CA LYS A 113 -0.15 -15.91 -13.48
C LYS A 113 -0.24 -16.39 -12.04
N SER A 114 0.15 -15.56 -11.06
CA SER A 114 -0.01 -15.90 -9.64
C SER A 114 -1.48 -15.93 -9.22
N LEU A 115 -2.25 -14.93 -9.66
CA LEU A 115 -3.66 -14.84 -9.32
C LEU A 115 -4.52 -15.97 -9.93
N GLN A 116 -4.20 -16.42 -11.14
CA GLN A 116 -4.86 -17.55 -11.79
C GLN A 116 -4.69 -18.88 -11.03
N LYS A 117 -3.62 -19.03 -10.24
CA LYS A 117 -3.43 -20.21 -9.37
C LYS A 117 -4.31 -20.15 -8.12
N VAL A 118 -4.72 -18.95 -7.73
CA VAL A 118 -5.46 -18.68 -6.50
C VAL A 118 -6.96 -18.69 -6.75
N ALA A 119 -7.42 -18.02 -7.80
CA ALA A 119 -8.85 -17.86 -8.07
C ALA A 119 -9.48 -19.17 -8.57
N THR A 120 -10.70 -19.45 -8.12
CA THR A 120 -11.51 -20.58 -8.62
C THR A 120 -12.29 -20.24 -9.89
N SER A 121 -12.30 -18.97 -10.28
CA SER A 121 -12.93 -18.48 -11.52
C SER A 121 -11.98 -17.57 -12.29
N GLU A 122 -12.35 -17.24 -13.52
CA GLU A 122 -11.70 -16.16 -14.25
C GLU A 122 -11.73 -14.86 -13.43
N LEU A 123 -10.59 -14.17 -13.39
CA LEU A 123 -10.42 -12.87 -12.76
C LEU A 123 -10.71 -11.78 -13.77
N LYS A 124 -11.62 -10.88 -13.41
CA LYS A 124 -12.00 -9.75 -14.26
C LYS A 124 -11.36 -8.48 -13.73
N ILE A 125 -10.67 -7.74 -14.60
CA ILE A 125 -10.27 -6.37 -14.29
C ILE A 125 -11.52 -5.51 -14.41
N ILE A 126 -11.96 -4.91 -13.31
CA ILE A 126 -13.15 -4.06 -13.26
C ILE A 126 -12.81 -2.57 -13.31
N ASP A 127 -11.56 -2.21 -12.99
CA ASP A 127 -11.07 -0.84 -13.11
C ASP A 127 -9.53 -0.79 -13.23
N GLU A 128 -9.01 0.26 -13.86
CA GLU A 128 -7.59 0.54 -14.05
C GLU A 128 -7.33 2.05 -14.07
N ASP A 129 -6.32 2.50 -13.34
CA ASP A 129 -5.96 3.93 -13.26
C ASP A 129 -4.46 4.11 -13.00
N CYS A 130 -4.02 5.37 -12.87
CA CYS A 130 -2.67 5.79 -12.51
C CYS A 130 -1.61 5.17 -13.42
N GLY A 131 -1.82 5.23 -14.73
CA GLY A 131 -0.88 4.65 -15.70
C GLY A 131 -0.68 3.15 -15.52
N LYS A 132 -1.75 2.41 -15.18
CA LYS A 132 -1.75 0.96 -14.90
C LYS A 132 -1.07 0.56 -13.58
N ARG A 133 -0.74 1.51 -12.71
CA ARG A 133 -0.22 1.24 -11.35
C ARG A 133 -1.32 1.02 -10.32
N LEU A 134 -2.58 1.21 -10.71
CA LEU A 134 -3.74 0.80 -9.95
C LEU A 134 -4.59 -0.13 -10.83
N ARG A 135 -4.92 -1.31 -10.33
CA ARG A 135 -5.88 -2.22 -10.95
C ARG A 135 -6.80 -2.83 -9.91
N VAL A 136 -8.07 -2.92 -10.24
CA VAL A 136 -9.06 -3.60 -9.39
C VAL A 136 -9.54 -4.84 -10.11
N TYR A 137 -9.41 -5.97 -9.43
CA TYR A 137 -9.84 -7.28 -9.91
C TYR A 137 -11.05 -7.73 -9.11
N ASN A 138 -11.99 -8.38 -9.78
CA ASN A 138 -13.04 -9.17 -9.16
C ASN A 138 -12.81 -10.65 -9.49
N GLY A 139 -12.94 -11.52 -8.49
CA GLY A 139 -12.78 -12.96 -8.64
C GLY A 139 -13.59 -13.76 -7.64
N LYS A 140 -13.47 -15.09 -7.73
CA LYS A 140 -14.07 -16.01 -6.76
C LYS A 140 -13.02 -16.93 -6.15
N TYR A 141 -13.19 -17.26 -4.88
CA TYR A 141 -12.45 -18.31 -4.18
C TYR A 141 -13.39 -19.09 -3.26
N GLY A 142 -13.47 -20.41 -3.42
CA GLY A 142 -14.26 -21.26 -2.53
C GLY A 142 -15.73 -20.84 -2.42
N GLY A 143 -16.34 -20.41 -3.53
CA GLY A 143 -17.73 -19.94 -3.59
C GLY A 143 -17.96 -18.49 -3.15
N LYS A 144 -16.95 -17.81 -2.56
CA LYS A 144 -17.03 -16.40 -2.16
C LYS A 144 -16.50 -15.49 -3.27
N GLU A 145 -17.16 -14.37 -3.51
CA GLU A 145 -16.62 -13.31 -4.35
C GLU A 145 -15.63 -12.45 -3.56
N PHE A 146 -14.61 -11.92 -4.24
CA PHE A 146 -13.66 -10.98 -3.64
C PHE A 146 -13.19 -9.92 -4.64
N GLU A 147 -12.85 -8.76 -4.10
CA GLU A 147 -12.18 -7.67 -4.79
C GLU A 147 -10.70 -7.62 -4.37
N LEU A 148 -9.81 -7.58 -5.35
CA LEU A 148 -8.39 -7.33 -5.15
C LEU A 148 -8.01 -5.98 -5.76
N ILE A 149 -7.60 -5.04 -4.93
CA ILE A 149 -7.11 -3.72 -5.31
C ILE A 149 -5.58 -3.79 -5.31
N LEU A 150 -4.98 -3.88 -6.49
CA LEU A 150 -3.53 -3.85 -6.66
C LEU A 150 -3.06 -2.40 -6.76
N VAL A 151 -2.13 -2.01 -5.90
CA VAL A 151 -1.39 -0.75 -5.97
C VAL A 151 0.08 -1.05 -6.18
N ILE A 152 0.64 -0.55 -7.28
CA ILE A 152 2.05 -0.74 -7.65
C ILE A 152 2.82 0.55 -7.33
N ASN A 153 3.82 0.49 -6.47
CA ASN A 153 4.70 1.62 -6.18
C ASN A 153 5.63 1.93 -7.37
N GLY A 154 6.19 3.14 -7.38
CA GLY A 154 6.94 3.71 -8.49
C GLY A 154 6.29 4.91 -9.18
N LEU A 155 7.13 5.76 -9.76
CA LEU A 155 6.73 6.95 -10.54
C LEU A 155 7.60 7.10 -11.79
N ASP A 156 6.97 7.22 -12.96
CA ASP A 156 7.69 7.33 -14.24
C ASP A 156 8.52 8.62 -14.36
N GLU A 157 8.16 9.67 -13.61
CA GLU A 157 8.90 10.94 -13.55
C GLU A 157 10.18 10.88 -12.72
N ILE A 158 10.40 9.80 -11.97
CA ILE A 158 11.61 9.58 -11.19
C ILE A 158 12.57 8.72 -12.02
N PRO A 159 13.75 9.25 -12.41
CA PRO A 159 14.68 8.55 -13.28
C PRO A 159 15.46 7.50 -12.47
N THR A 160 14.89 6.31 -12.32
CA THR A 160 15.51 5.18 -11.62
C THR A 160 15.32 3.88 -12.38
N ASP A 161 16.22 2.92 -12.16
CA ASP A 161 16.15 1.58 -12.71
C ASP A 161 15.18 0.66 -11.95
N GLN A 162 14.84 1.04 -10.70
CA GLN A 162 13.98 0.26 -9.83
C GLN A 162 12.90 1.14 -9.20
N HIS A 163 11.66 0.88 -9.58
CA HIS A 163 10.52 1.68 -9.19
C HIS A 163 9.89 1.18 -7.88
N THR A 164 9.94 2.01 -6.85
CA THR A 164 9.61 1.63 -5.47
C THR A 164 8.85 2.75 -4.76
N ILE A 165 8.43 2.55 -3.50
CA ILE A 165 7.77 3.62 -2.73
C ILE A 165 8.70 4.82 -2.48
N GLU A 166 10.01 4.61 -2.50
CA GLU A 166 10.99 5.66 -2.34
C GLU A 166 10.92 6.70 -3.46
N ASP A 167 10.49 6.35 -4.68
CA ASP A 167 10.24 7.30 -5.76
C ASP A 167 9.30 8.43 -5.30
N HIS A 168 8.21 8.04 -4.65
CA HIS A 168 7.21 8.96 -4.10
C HIS A 168 7.80 9.82 -2.97
N LEU A 169 8.66 9.24 -2.14
CA LEU A 169 9.31 9.97 -1.04
C LEU A 169 10.35 10.97 -1.55
N LEU A 170 11.04 10.67 -2.65
CA LEU A 170 11.95 11.61 -3.31
C LEU A 170 11.18 12.73 -4.01
N LYS A 171 10.03 12.42 -4.63
CA LYS A 171 9.09 13.46 -5.09
C LYS A 171 8.64 14.35 -3.94
N ALA A 172 8.32 13.76 -2.78
CA ALA A 172 7.99 14.51 -1.56
C ALA A 172 9.13 15.44 -1.12
N ALA A 173 10.36 14.93 -1.06
CA ALA A 173 11.54 15.71 -0.71
C ALA A 173 11.70 16.92 -1.63
N LYS A 174 11.63 16.70 -2.96
CA LYS A 174 11.71 17.76 -3.97
C LYS A 174 10.62 18.82 -3.79
N MET A 175 9.36 18.41 -3.61
CA MET A 175 8.23 19.34 -3.41
C MET A 175 8.29 20.10 -2.08
N LEU A 176 9.06 19.59 -1.11
CA LEU A 176 9.30 20.22 0.20
C LEU A 176 10.64 20.98 0.25
N SER A 177 11.29 21.18 -0.90
CA SER A 177 12.59 21.87 -1.01
C SER A 177 13.67 21.24 -0.12
N ILE A 178 13.69 19.90 -0.09
CA ILE A 178 14.72 19.11 0.58
C ILE A 178 15.62 18.55 -0.52
N ASP A 179 16.85 19.06 -0.57
CA ASP A 179 17.85 18.63 -1.54
C ASP A 179 18.16 17.14 -1.39
N VAL A 180 18.11 16.46 -2.53
CA VAL A 180 18.55 15.07 -2.72
C VAL A 180 19.58 15.11 -3.83
N ASP A 181 20.75 14.54 -3.57
CA ASP A 181 21.81 14.44 -4.57
C ASP A 181 21.34 13.66 -5.80
N ASN A 182 22.01 13.85 -6.94
CA ASN A 182 21.75 13.03 -8.12
C ASN A 182 21.89 11.54 -7.78
N PHE A 183 20.93 10.75 -8.24
CA PHE A 183 20.86 9.33 -7.91
C PHE A 183 20.45 8.50 -9.12
N GLU A 184 20.89 7.25 -9.12
CA GLU A 184 20.43 6.22 -10.05
C GLU A 184 19.34 5.34 -9.40
N ASN A 185 19.40 5.18 -8.07
CA ASN A 185 18.54 4.29 -7.31
C ASN A 185 17.80 5.03 -6.20
N SER A 186 16.47 5.01 -6.25
CA SER A 186 15.63 5.77 -5.32
C SER A 186 15.73 5.29 -3.87
N LYS A 187 15.88 3.97 -3.64
CA LYS A 187 16.11 3.39 -2.30
C LYS A 187 17.38 3.94 -1.66
N LYS A 188 18.50 3.96 -2.39
CA LYS A 188 19.77 4.52 -1.89
C LYS A 188 19.68 6.02 -1.64
N ALA A 189 19.05 6.76 -2.54
CA ALA A 189 18.86 8.20 -2.39
C ALA A 189 17.99 8.55 -1.18
N TRP A 190 16.93 7.80 -0.93
CA TRP A 190 16.12 7.97 0.26
C TRP A 190 16.95 7.70 1.52
N GLN A 191 17.74 6.62 1.52
CA GLN A 191 18.60 6.23 2.66
C GLN A 191 19.72 7.23 2.95
N SER A 192 20.17 8.03 1.98
CA SER A 192 21.19 9.07 2.20
C SER A 192 20.62 10.32 2.87
N ILE A 193 19.30 10.55 2.79
CA ILE A 193 18.64 11.63 3.53
C ILE A 193 18.69 11.30 5.03
N THR A 194 19.18 12.25 5.84
CA THR A 194 19.32 12.02 7.28
C THR A 194 17.97 11.68 7.95
N PRO A 195 17.95 10.88 9.02
CA PRO A 195 16.73 10.51 9.72
C PRO A 195 15.87 11.71 10.17
N GLU A 196 16.50 12.84 10.51
CA GLU A 196 15.81 14.08 10.90
C GLU A 196 15.09 14.71 9.70
N ARG A 197 15.73 14.74 8.52
CA ARG A 197 15.14 15.25 7.28
C ARG A 197 14.03 14.33 6.78
N GLN A 198 14.20 13.00 6.85
CA GLN A 198 13.13 12.04 6.55
C GLN A 198 11.93 12.25 7.49
N LEU A 199 12.18 12.41 8.80
CA LEU A 199 11.10 12.69 9.76
C LEU A 199 10.39 14.01 9.46
N LYS A 200 11.13 15.04 9.03
CA LYS A 200 10.54 16.32 8.60
C LYS A 200 9.59 16.13 7.42
N ILE A 201 9.98 15.33 6.41
CA ILE A 201 9.12 14.98 5.27
C ILE A 201 7.82 14.34 5.78
N PHE A 202 7.91 13.33 6.65
CA PHE A 202 6.71 12.67 7.19
C PHE A 202 5.81 13.61 7.99
N LYS A 203 6.39 14.52 8.79
CA LYS A 203 5.62 15.55 9.52
C LYS A 203 4.91 16.51 8.58
N ASP A 204 5.57 16.94 7.51
CA ASP A 204 4.98 17.83 6.51
C ASP A 204 3.86 17.12 5.73
N LEU A 205 4.08 15.88 5.29
CA LEU A 205 3.05 15.06 4.64
C LEU A 205 1.83 14.86 5.55
N LYS A 206 2.04 14.65 6.85
CA LYS A 206 0.98 14.52 7.85
C LYS A 206 0.10 15.77 7.99
N THR A 207 0.61 16.96 7.65
CA THR A 207 -0.17 18.22 7.72
C THR A 207 -0.73 18.67 6.37
N LYS A 208 -0.14 18.21 5.26
CA LYS A 208 -0.48 18.67 3.90
C LYS A 208 -1.28 17.62 3.12
N ARG A 209 -2.56 17.45 3.45
CA ARG A 209 -3.45 16.45 2.81
C ARG A 209 -3.45 16.51 1.28
N LYS A 210 -3.57 17.72 0.69
CA LYS A 210 -3.56 17.88 -0.77
C LYS A 210 -2.26 17.39 -1.40
N LEU A 211 -1.13 17.66 -0.74
CA LEU A 211 0.19 17.22 -1.18
C LEU A 211 0.31 15.69 -1.16
N VAL A 212 -0.29 15.01 -0.17
CA VAL A 212 -0.33 13.53 -0.12
C VAL A 212 -1.04 12.96 -1.35
N GLY A 213 -2.16 13.56 -1.79
CA GLY A 213 -2.86 13.15 -3.02
C GLY A 213 -2.02 13.32 -4.28
N THR A 214 -1.23 14.39 -4.36
CA THR A 214 -0.32 14.65 -5.50
C THR A 214 0.88 13.71 -5.51
N ILE A 215 1.42 13.38 -4.34
CA ILE A 215 2.62 12.54 -4.23
C ILE A 215 2.27 11.08 -4.39
N PHE A 216 1.19 10.60 -3.76
CA PHE A 216 0.78 9.19 -3.67
C PHE A 216 -0.54 8.91 -4.41
N PRO A 217 -0.66 9.24 -5.72
CA PRO A 217 -1.93 9.17 -6.41
C PRO A 217 -2.49 7.74 -6.44
N GLN A 218 -1.66 6.72 -6.74
CA GLN A 218 -2.15 5.34 -6.81
C GLN A 218 -2.57 4.77 -5.44
N GLN A 219 -1.85 5.11 -4.37
CA GLN A 219 -2.19 4.64 -3.02
C GLN A 219 -3.44 5.36 -2.46
N VAL A 220 -3.60 6.66 -2.75
CA VAL A 220 -4.79 7.42 -2.36
C VAL A 220 -6.02 6.89 -3.10
N LYS A 221 -5.96 6.72 -4.43
CA LYS A 221 -7.05 6.11 -5.20
C LYS A 221 -7.35 4.69 -4.74
N GLY A 222 -6.34 3.87 -4.46
CA GLY A 222 -6.54 2.53 -3.88
C GLY A 222 -7.33 2.57 -2.56
N CYS A 223 -7.06 3.55 -1.70
CA CYS A 223 -7.83 3.77 -0.48
C CYS A 223 -9.27 4.26 -0.74
N GLU A 224 -9.57 4.87 -1.89
CA GLU A 224 -10.93 5.24 -2.28
C GLU A 224 -11.77 3.99 -2.61
N TYR A 225 -11.20 2.99 -3.29
CA TYR A 225 -11.87 1.69 -3.51
C TYR A 225 -12.14 0.90 -2.23
N ILE A 226 -11.27 1.06 -1.22
CA ILE A 226 -11.52 0.50 0.13
C ILE A 226 -12.79 1.10 0.74
N LYS A 227 -13.01 2.42 0.55
CA LYS A 227 -14.17 3.13 1.11
C LYS A 227 -15.45 2.90 0.33
N ALA A 228 -15.34 2.70 -0.98
CA ALA A 228 -16.49 2.40 -1.82
C ALA A 228 -17.19 1.14 -1.27
N LYS A 229 -18.51 1.25 -1.05
CA LYS A 229 -19.33 0.08 -0.73
C LYS A 229 -19.17 -0.93 -1.85
N SER A 230 -18.91 -2.18 -1.50
CA SER A 230 -18.87 -3.28 -2.45
C SER A 230 -20.23 -3.34 -3.18
N VAL A 231 -20.21 -3.45 -4.51
CA VAL A 231 -21.43 -3.54 -5.32
C VAL A 231 -21.78 -5.02 -5.45
N TYR A 232 -22.47 -5.55 -4.44
CA TYR A 232 -23.00 -6.92 -4.44
C TYR A 232 -24.47 -6.92 -4.03
#